data_AF-A0A958UV04-F1
#
_entry.id   AF-A0A958UV04-F1
#
_cell.length_a   1.000
_cell.length_b   1.000
_cell.length_c   1.000
_cell.angle_alpha   90.00
_cell.angle_beta   90.00
_cell.angle_gamma   90.00
#
_symmetry.space_group_name_H-M   'P 1'
#
loop_
_entity.id
_entity.type
_entity.pdbx_description
1 polymer ?
#
loop_
_entity_poly.entity_id
_entity_poly.type
_entity_poly.pdbx_seq_one_letter_code
_entity_poly.pdbx_strand_id
1 'polypeptide(L)'
;FEEERELTMMLLVDVSGSEIFGTDLQFKNEIVTEIAATLAFSATQNNDKIGLILFSDEIELYIPPKKGRSHVLRIIRELIEFEPKSKKTNFAEALKFLSNVMKKKAIVFVLSDFISEDYQHTLKIASGRHDMTGIRVYDRHEEAIPNLGIVQMQDEETGELMLVNTASKNVR
;
A
#
# COMPACT_ATOMS: atom_id res chain seq x y z
N PHE A 1 15.65 13.19 -33.06
CA PHE A 1 15.07 11.91 -32.63
C PHE A 1 15.01 11.95 -31.13
N GLU A 2 13.84 12.28 -30.60
CA GLU A 2 13.59 12.22 -29.15
C GLU A 2 13.16 10.78 -28.88
N GLU A 3 14.01 10.05 -28.16
CA GLU A 3 13.73 8.66 -27.81
C GLU A 3 12.61 8.69 -26.76
N GLU A 4 11.37 8.38 -27.16
CA GLU A 4 10.28 8.08 -26.23
C GLU A 4 10.73 6.87 -25.39
N ARG A 5 11.31 7.15 -24.22
CA ARG A 5 11.70 6.12 -23.28
C ARG A 5 10.46 5.61 -22.60
N GLU A 6 10.05 4.41 -22.99
CA GLU A 6 9.08 3.61 -22.27
C GLU A 6 9.47 3.52 -20.79
N LEU A 7 8.61 4.03 -19.91
CA LEU A 7 8.79 3.97 -18.47
C LEU A 7 8.14 2.70 -17.91
N THR A 8 8.53 2.36 -16.70
CA THR A 8 7.91 1.28 -15.93
C THR A 8 7.39 1.84 -14.63
N MET A 9 6.09 1.71 -14.41
CA MET A 9 5.41 2.02 -13.17
C MET A 9 5.22 0.74 -12.35
N MET A 10 5.46 0.81 -11.05
CA MET A 10 5.14 -0.24 -10.08
C MET A 10 4.21 0.32 -9.03
N LEU A 11 3.10 -0.37 -8.80
CA LEU A 11 2.27 -0.15 -7.64
C LEU A 11 2.75 -1.10 -6.53
N LEU A 12 3.07 -0.55 -5.37
CA LEU A 12 3.43 -1.29 -4.17
C LEU A 12 2.34 -0.99 -3.13
N VAL A 13 1.40 -1.90 -2.95
CA VAL A 13 0.18 -1.69 -2.17
C VAL A 13 0.24 -2.53 -0.90
N ASP A 14 0.11 -1.85 0.21
CA ASP A 14 -0.04 -2.45 1.53
C ASP A 14 -1.46 -3.02 1.66
N VAL A 15 -1.55 -4.30 1.98
CA VAL A 15 -2.81 -5.04 2.21
C VAL A 15 -2.84 -5.63 3.62
N SER A 16 -1.95 -5.16 4.51
CA SER A 16 -1.88 -5.61 5.89
C SER A 16 -3.11 -5.21 6.72
N GLY A 17 -3.22 -5.81 7.90
CA GLY A 17 -4.42 -5.79 8.76
C GLY A 17 -4.58 -4.54 9.62
N SER A 18 -3.80 -3.48 9.40
CA SER A 18 -4.05 -2.15 9.99
C SER A 18 -5.36 -1.49 9.50
N GLU A 19 -6.23 -2.24 8.80
CA GLU A 19 -7.48 -1.76 8.20
C GLU A 19 -8.76 -2.25 8.90
N ILE A 20 -8.67 -3.00 10.00
CA ILE A 20 -9.84 -3.66 10.59
C ILE A 20 -10.42 -2.80 11.73
N PHE A 21 -10.98 -1.63 11.39
CA PHE A 21 -11.93 -0.98 12.28
C PHE A 21 -13.15 -0.48 11.50
N GLY A 22 -14.31 -1.10 11.78
CA GLY A 22 -15.60 -0.64 11.30
C GLY A 22 -15.98 -1.02 9.87
N THR A 23 -17.21 -0.65 9.50
CA THR A 23 -17.86 -0.81 8.18
C THR A 23 -17.12 -0.16 7.00
N ASP A 24 -15.94 0.42 7.24
CA ASP A 24 -15.22 1.33 6.36
C ASP A 24 -14.03 0.68 5.62
N LEU A 25 -13.79 -0.63 5.84
CA LEU A 25 -12.86 -1.48 5.07
C LEU A 25 -13.06 -1.37 3.55
N GLN A 26 -14.32 -1.27 3.11
CA GLN A 26 -14.63 -1.07 1.69
C GLN A 26 -14.11 0.29 1.21
N PHE A 27 -14.22 1.37 2.00
CA PHE A 27 -13.81 2.71 1.56
C PHE A 27 -12.29 2.83 1.38
N LYS A 28 -11.46 2.28 2.27
CA LYS A 28 -9.99 2.37 2.12
C LYS A 28 -9.51 1.59 0.89
N ASN A 29 -9.99 0.35 0.72
CA ASN A 29 -9.69 -0.47 -0.45
C ASN A 29 -10.24 0.14 -1.75
N GLU A 30 -11.42 0.76 -1.72
CA GLU A 30 -11.98 1.50 -2.86
C GLU A 30 -11.09 2.70 -3.23
N ILE A 31 -10.64 3.49 -2.26
CA ILE A 31 -9.74 4.63 -2.50
C ILE A 31 -8.39 4.15 -3.07
N VAL A 32 -7.79 3.13 -2.47
CA VAL A 32 -6.54 2.51 -2.96
C VAL A 32 -6.73 2.02 -4.40
N THR A 33 -7.83 1.35 -4.67
CA THR A 33 -8.18 0.85 -6.01
C THR A 33 -8.40 1.99 -6.99
N GLU A 34 -9.07 3.07 -6.61
CA GLU A 34 -9.32 4.24 -7.47
C GLU A 34 -8.01 4.96 -7.82
N ILE A 35 -7.14 5.17 -6.84
CA ILE A 35 -5.80 5.75 -7.05
C ILE A 35 -4.99 4.85 -7.98
N ALA A 36 -4.94 3.55 -7.69
CA ALA A 36 -4.24 2.56 -8.51
C ALA A 36 -4.77 2.53 -9.95
N ALA A 37 -6.09 2.54 -10.14
CA ALA A 37 -6.73 2.57 -11.44
C ALA A 37 -6.39 3.85 -12.21
N THR A 38 -6.43 5.00 -11.55
CA THR A 38 -6.07 6.31 -12.13
C THR A 38 -4.63 6.30 -12.63
N LEU A 39 -3.69 5.85 -11.80
CA LEU A 39 -2.28 5.71 -12.16
C LEU A 39 -2.08 4.70 -13.31
N ALA A 40 -2.77 3.56 -13.26
CA ALA A 40 -2.67 2.51 -14.27
C ALA A 40 -3.19 2.93 -15.65
N PHE A 41 -4.33 3.63 -15.68
CA PHE A 41 -4.85 4.18 -16.92
C PHE A 41 -3.99 5.33 -17.44
N SER A 42 -3.41 6.16 -16.57
CA SER A 42 -2.43 7.18 -16.97
C SER A 42 -1.19 6.54 -17.62
N ALA A 43 -0.61 5.50 -17.00
CA ALA A 43 0.52 4.76 -17.58
C ALA A 43 0.16 4.16 -18.95
N THR A 44 -1.07 3.63 -19.09
CA THR A 44 -1.52 3.05 -20.36
C THR A 44 -1.66 4.10 -21.47
N GLN A 45 -2.13 5.32 -21.16
CA GLN A 45 -2.21 6.42 -22.13
C GLN A 45 -0.84 6.82 -22.67
N ASN A 46 0.19 6.75 -21.81
CA ASN A 46 1.59 7.02 -22.18
C ASN A 46 2.31 5.79 -22.76
N ASN A 47 1.59 4.68 -22.98
CA ASN A 47 2.16 3.42 -23.47
C ASN A 47 3.31 2.86 -22.59
N ASP A 48 3.23 3.11 -21.28
CA ASP A 48 4.16 2.62 -20.27
C ASP A 48 3.78 1.22 -19.79
N LYS A 49 4.76 0.53 -19.18
CA LYS A 49 4.49 -0.72 -18.45
C LYS A 49 4.00 -0.42 -17.04
N ILE A 50 3.07 -1.24 -16.56
CA ILE A 50 2.65 -1.21 -15.16
C ILE A 50 2.68 -2.60 -14.56
N GLY A 51 3.16 -2.71 -13.32
CA GLY A 51 3.08 -3.91 -12.48
C GLY A 51 2.51 -3.59 -11.09
N LEU A 52 2.26 -4.65 -10.33
CA LEU A 52 1.67 -4.61 -8.99
C LEU A 52 2.45 -5.53 -8.05
N ILE A 53 2.68 -5.07 -6.83
CA ILE A 53 3.08 -5.89 -5.68
C ILE A 53 2.08 -5.59 -4.56
N LEU A 54 1.40 -6.62 -4.07
CA LEU A 54 0.64 -6.57 -2.83
C LEU A 54 1.52 -7.14 -1.72
N PHE A 55 1.54 -6.50 -0.57
CA PHE A 55 2.35 -6.94 0.56
C PHE A 55 1.64 -6.76 1.91
N SER A 56 1.94 -7.66 2.83
CA SER A 56 1.59 -7.62 4.24
C SER A 56 2.91 -7.70 5.04
N ASP A 57 3.09 -8.68 5.94
CA ASP A 57 4.40 -9.07 6.44
C ASP A 57 5.16 -9.98 5.47
N GLU A 58 4.49 -10.42 4.39
CA GLU A 58 5.06 -11.16 3.29
C GLU A 58 4.66 -10.57 1.93
N ILE A 59 5.22 -11.12 0.85
CA ILE A 59 4.79 -10.79 -0.52
C ILE A 59 3.58 -11.64 -0.87
N GLU A 60 2.43 -10.97 -0.89
CA GLU A 60 1.12 -11.56 -1.08
C GLU A 60 0.83 -11.87 -2.56
N LEU A 61 1.14 -10.91 -3.44
CA LEU A 61 0.97 -11.05 -4.88
C LEU A 61 2.01 -10.22 -5.64
N TYR A 62 2.52 -10.77 -6.74
CA TYR A 62 3.36 -10.04 -7.70
C TYR A 62 2.85 -10.20 -9.14
N ILE A 63 2.57 -9.08 -9.78
CA ILE A 63 2.24 -8.98 -11.20
C ILE A 63 3.38 -8.22 -11.91
N PRO A 64 4.18 -8.90 -12.74
CA PRO A 64 5.27 -8.27 -13.47
C PRO A 64 4.79 -7.19 -14.44
N PRO A 65 5.58 -6.12 -14.66
CA PRO A 65 5.17 -5.02 -15.54
C PRO A 65 4.89 -5.43 -16.97
N LYS A 66 3.67 -5.16 -17.45
CA LYS A 66 3.29 -5.31 -18.87
C LYS A 66 2.46 -4.13 -19.35
N LYS A 67 2.31 -4.04 -20.67
CA LYS A 67 1.46 -3.04 -21.33
C LYS A 67 0.08 -3.59 -21.60
N GLY A 68 -0.83 -2.68 -21.90
CA GLY A 68 -2.12 -2.96 -22.50
C GLY A 68 -3.26 -2.95 -21.50
N ARG A 69 -4.43 -2.57 -22.02
CA ARG A 69 -5.64 -2.37 -21.20
C ARG A 69 -6.08 -3.63 -20.44
N SER A 70 -5.94 -4.81 -21.05
CA SER A 70 -6.26 -6.08 -20.36
C SER A 70 -5.38 -6.32 -19.14
N HIS A 71 -4.12 -5.88 -19.17
CA HIS A 71 -3.21 -5.99 -18.04
C HIS A 71 -3.62 -5.07 -16.89
N VAL A 72 -3.99 -3.82 -17.21
CA VAL A 72 -4.54 -2.89 -16.22
C VAL A 72 -5.82 -3.42 -15.59
N LEU A 73 -6.75 -3.93 -16.38
CA LEU A 73 -8.00 -4.50 -15.85
C LEU A 73 -7.74 -5.72 -14.96
N ARG A 74 -6.69 -6.49 -15.22
CA ARG A 74 -6.25 -7.56 -14.31
C ARG A 74 -5.76 -6.97 -12.98
N ILE A 75 -4.88 -5.98 -13.00
CA ILE A 75 -4.38 -5.32 -11.79
C ILE A 75 -5.53 -4.79 -10.93
N ILE A 76 -6.50 -4.10 -11.54
CA ILE A 76 -7.67 -3.56 -10.84
C ILE A 76 -8.52 -4.68 -10.24
N ARG A 77 -8.76 -5.78 -10.97
CA ARG A 77 -9.50 -6.93 -10.44
C ARG A 77 -8.82 -7.50 -9.21
N GLU A 78 -7.51 -7.69 -9.28
CA GLU A 78 -6.75 -8.28 -8.18
C GLU A 78 -6.86 -7.37 -6.95
N LEU A 79 -6.74 -6.04 -7.11
CA LEU A 79 -6.94 -5.09 -5.99
C LEU A 79 -8.34 -5.17 -5.35
N ILE A 80 -9.39 -5.42 -6.13
CA ILE A 80 -10.77 -5.50 -5.61
C ILE A 80 -11.04 -6.85 -4.93
N GLU A 81 -10.51 -7.94 -5.49
CA GLU A 81 -10.83 -9.31 -5.08
C GLU A 81 -9.78 -9.89 -4.10
N PHE A 82 -8.71 -9.14 -3.79
CA PHE A 82 -7.63 -9.67 -2.97
C PHE A 82 -8.02 -9.83 -1.51
N GLU A 83 -7.78 -11.02 -0.97
CA GLU A 83 -7.90 -11.31 0.46
C GLU A 83 -6.49 -11.58 1.01
N PRO A 84 -5.98 -10.74 1.93
CA PRO A 84 -4.64 -10.93 2.50
C PRO A 84 -4.58 -12.18 3.38
N LYS A 85 -3.45 -12.89 3.32
CA LYS A 85 -3.21 -14.08 4.16
C LYS A 85 -2.75 -13.69 5.55
N SER A 86 -2.06 -12.55 5.65
CA SER A 86 -1.55 -12.02 6.91
C SER A 86 -2.07 -10.62 7.19
N LYS A 87 -2.24 -10.34 8.48
CA LYS A 87 -2.66 -9.04 9.00
C LYS A 87 -1.49 -8.18 9.47
N LYS A 88 -0.26 -8.68 9.44
CA LYS A 88 0.92 -7.93 9.88
C LYS A 88 1.52 -7.15 8.72
N THR A 89 2.45 -6.25 9.03
CA THR A 89 3.07 -5.36 8.04
C THR A 89 4.59 -5.41 8.13
N ASN A 90 5.24 -5.71 7.01
CA ASN A 90 6.71 -5.67 6.88
C ASN A 90 7.11 -4.92 5.62
N PHE A 91 7.08 -3.58 5.71
CA PHE A 91 7.39 -2.74 4.57
C PHE A 91 8.85 -2.89 4.09
N ALA A 92 9.78 -3.23 5.00
CA ALA A 92 11.17 -3.49 4.65
C ALA A 92 11.30 -4.70 3.71
N GLU A 93 10.50 -5.75 3.91
CA GLU A 93 10.48 -6.93 3.05
C GLU A 93 9.94 -6.60 1.65
N ALA A 94 8.84 -5.83 1.59
CA ALA A 94 8.28 -5.33 0.34
C ALA A 94 9.31 -4.56 -0.51
N LEU A 95 10.07 -3.66 0.13
CA LEU A 95 11.12 -2.87 -0.53
C LEU A 95 12.32 -3.73 -0.99
N LYS A 96 12.69 -4.75 -0.22
CA LYS A 96 13.73 -5.74 -0.62
C LYS A 96 13.26 -6.52 -1.84
N PHE A 97 12.03 -7.01 -1.83
CA PHE A 97 11.45 -7.75 -2.95
C PHE A 97 11.39 -6.88 -4.21
N LEU A 98 10.88 -5.65 -4.10
CA LEU A 98 10.88 -4.67 -5.19
C LEU A 98 12.28 -4.50 -5.80
N SER A 99 13.29 -4.24 -4.97
CA SER A 99 14.69 -4.06 -5.40
C SER A 99 15.28 -5.31 -6.08
N ASN A 100 14.75 -6.49 -5.74
CA ASN A 100 15.16 -7.75 -6.34
C ASN A 100 14.50 -7.99 -7.70
N VAL A 101 13.20 -7.74 -7.84
CA VAL A 101 12.47 -7.99 -9.10
C VAL A 101 12.64 -6.86 -10.12
N MET A 102 12.80 -5.62 -9.65
CA MET A 102 12.98 -4.44 -10.50
C MET A 102 14.46 -4.11 -10.69
N LYS A 103 15.05 -4.61 -11.78
CA LYS A 103 16.45 -4.34 -12.13
C LYS A 103 16.69 -3.00 -12.83
N LYS A 104 15.68 -2.49 -13.54
CA LYS A 104 15.72 -1.20 -14.23
C LYS A 104 15.04 -0.13 -13.38
N LYS A 105 15.42 1.14 -13.60
CA LYS A 105 14.75 2.27 -12.97
C LYS A 105 13.25 2.23 -13.28
N ALA A 106 12.44 2.44 -12.25
CA ALA A 106 10.99 2.42 -12.30
C ALA A 106 10.47 3.58 -11.45
N ILE A 107 9.26 4.05 -11.76
CA ILE A 107 8.49 4.93 -10.90
C ILE A 107 7.65 4.02 -10.01
N VAL A 108 7.77 4.16 -8.70
CA VAL A 108 7.14 3.28 -7.73
C VAL A 108 6.20 4.12 -6.89
N PHE A 109 4.91 3.79 -6.94
CA PHE A 109 3.91 4.36 -6.06
C PHE A 109 3.67 3.39 -4.91
N VAL A 110 3.95 3.85 -3.69
CA VAL A 110 3.69 3.08 -2.48
C VAL A 110 2.39 3.59 -1.86
N LEU A 111 1.40 2.71 -1.74
CA LEU A 111 0.11 2.98 -1.11
C LEU A 111 0.10 2.25 0.22
N SER A 112 0.27 2.99 1.32
CA SER A 112 0.39 2.45 2.69
C SER A 112 0.10 3.56 3.69
N ASP A 113 -0.25 3.21 4.93
CA ASP A 113 -0.26 4.14 6.07
C ASP A 113 1.16 4.44 6.60
N PHE A 114 2.16 3.65 6.17
CA PHE A 114 3.57 3.66 6.55
C PHE A 114 3.84 3.31 8.03
N ILE A 115 2.93 2.55 8.64
CA ILE A 115 3.05 2.04 10.01
C ILE A 115 3.84 0.72 9.97
N SER A 116 5.16 0.81 10.02
CA SER A 116 6.05 -0.36 10.06
C SER A 116 7.40 0.05 10.66
N GLU A 117 8.04 -0.85 11.40
CA GLU A 117 9.34 -0.58 11.99
C GLU A 117 10.50 -0.76 10.98
N ASP A 118 11.61 -0.06 11.21
CA ASP A 118 12.93 -0.32 10.60
C ASP A 118 13.04 -0.36 9.05
N TYR A 119 12.13 0.27 8.31
CA TYR A 119 12.20 0.29 6.83
C TYR A 119 13.14 1.36 6.24
N GLN A 120 13.61 2.33 7.03
CA GLN A 120 14.34 3.52 6.53
C GLN A 120 15.60 3.17 5.72
N HIS A 121 16.39 2.19 6.18
CA HIS A 121 17.60 1.77 5.49
C HIS A 121 17.29 1.17 4.11
N THR A 122 16.29 0.28 4.06
CA THR A 122 15.86 -0.37 2.81
C THR A 122 15.23 0.64 1.86
N LEU A 123 14.45 1.59 2.37
CA LEU A 123 13.85 2.66 1.58
C LEU A 123 14.91 3.51 0.91
N LYS A 124 15.98 3.88 1.64
CA LYS A 124 17.12 4.64 1.09
C LYS A 124 17.82 3.89 -0.06
N ILE A 125 17.93 2.57 0.05
CA ILE A 125 18.52 1.74 -1.02
C ILE A 125 17.58 1.72 -2.24
N ALA A 126 16.28 1.48 -2.01
CA ALA A 126 15.29 1.44 -3.08
C ALA A 126 15.16 2.79 -3.80
N SER A 127 15.11 3.90 -3.06
CA SER A 127 15.01 5.27 -3.61
C SER A 127 16.27 5.71 -4.37
N GLY A 128 17.42 5.08 -4.10
CA GLY A 128 18.63 5.31 -4.91
C GLY A 128 18.54 4.70 -6.32
N ARG A 129 17.64 3.72 -6.53
CA ARG A 129 17.46 3.00 -7.80
C ARG A 129 16.17 3.34 -8.53
N HIS A 130 15.10 3.63 -7.78
CA HIS A 130 13.76 3.89 -8.28
C HIS A 130 13.30 5.28 -7.87
N ASP A 131 12.41 5.85 -8.66
CA ASP A 131 11.71 7.08 -8.28
C ASP A 131 10.52 6.70 -7.38
N MET A 132 10.66 6.92 -6.08
CA MET A 132 9.72 6.44 -5.07
C MET A 132 8.77 7.57 -4.66
N THR A 133 7.47 7.36 -4.83
CA THR A 133 6.41 8.26 -4.36
C THR A 133 5.54 7.53 -3.34
N GLY A 134 5.45 8.05 -2.12
CA GLY A 134 4.54 7.54 -1.11
C GLY A 134 3.19 8.27 -1.18
N ILE A 135 2.11 7.50 -1.20
CA ILE A 135 0.73 7.98 -1.09
C ILE A 135 0.20 7.42 0.23
N ARG A 136 0.08 8.31 1.23
CA ARG A 136 -0.44 7.92 2.53
C ARG A 136 -1.96 7.81 2.45
N VAL A 137 -2.48 6.62 2.70
CA VAL A 137 -3.92 6.37 2.80
C VAL A 137 -4.23 6.06 4.26
N TYR A 138 -5.05 6.90 4.89
CA TYR A 138 -5.41 6.81 6.31
C TYR A 138 -6.89 7.17 6.51
N ASP A 139 -7.49 6.69 7.58
CA ASP A 139 -8.88 6.99 7.94
C ASP A 139 -8.96 8.33 8.70
N ARG A 140 -9.98 9.16 8.44
CA ARG A 140 -10.22 10.41 9.18
C ARG A 140 -10.56 10.19 10.65
N HIS A 141 -11.10 9.03 11.01
CA HIS A 141 -11.43 8.71 12.40
C HIS A 141 -10.22 8.27 13.23
N GLU A 142 -9.07 7.96 12.60
CA GLU A 142 -7.78 7.83 13.30
C GLU A 142 -7.29 9.17 13.88
N GLU A 143 -7.73 10.31 13.32
CA GLU A 143 -7.34 11.64 13.83
C GLU A 143 -8.14 12.11 15.05
N ALA A 144 -9.30 11.49 15.34
CA ALA A 144 -10.15 11.94 16.44
C ALA A 144 -10.90 10.76 17.09
N ILE A 145 -10.28 10.15 18.10
CA ILE A 145 -10.95 9.17 18.94
C ILE A 145 -12.13 9.87 19.65
N PRO A 146 -13.39 9.46 19.42
CA PRO A 146 -14.53 10.03 20.12
C PRO A 146 -14.41 9.73 21.62
N ASN A 147 -14.83 10.67 22.46
CA ASN A 147 -14.79 10.47 23.91
C ASN A 147 -15.88 9.45 24.31
N LEU A 148 -15.50 8.17 24.34
CA LEU A 148 -16.34 7.02 24.70
C LEU A 148 -16.10 6.54 26.14
N GLY A 149 -15.21 7.20 26.90
CA GLY A 149 -14.79 6.76 28.23
C GLY A 149 -13.73 5.66 28.17
N ILE A 150 -13.80 4.69 29.09
CA ILE A 150 -12.92 3.51 29.07
C ILE A 150 -13.52 2.49 28.11
N VAL A 151 -12.83 2.24 27.00
CA VAL A 151 -13.23 1.25 26.01
C VAL A 151 -12.17 0.17 25.93
N GLN A 152 -12.63 -1.06 25.69
CA GLN A 152 -11.75 -2.17 25.38
C GLN A 152 -11.38 -2.06 23.90
N MET A 153 -10.11 -1.80 23.61
CA MET A 153 -9.56 -1.79 22.26
C MET A 153 -8.82 -3.09 22.01
N GLN A 154 -8.87 -3.58 20.78
CA GLN A 154 -8.06 -4.68 20.31
C GLN A 154 -6.94 -4.12 19.46
N ASP A 155 -5.71 -4.52 19.72
CA ASP A 155 -4.58 -4.24 18.83
C ASP A 155 -4.76 -5.09 17.55
N GLU A 156 -4.79 -4.43 16.38
CA GLU A 156 -5.13 -5.10 15.11
C GLU A 156 -4.02 -6.01 14.57
N GLU A 157 -2.78 -5.82 15.01
CA GLU A 157 -1.64 -6.64 14.58
C GLU A 157 -1.44 -7.89 15.45
N THR A 158 -1.68 -7.75 16.75
CA THR A 158 -1.41 -8.79 17.75
C THR A 158 -2.67 -9.48 18.26
N GLY A 159 -3.82 -8.81 18.15
CA GLY A 159 -5.10 -9.25 18.71
C GLY A 159 -5.23 -9.03 20.21
N GLU A 160 -4.29 -8.34 20.86
CA GLU A 160 -4.30 -8.11 22.31
C GLU A 160 -5.40 -7.13 22.72
N LEU A 161 -6.08 -7.40 23.84
CA LEU A 161 -7.15 -6.54 24.36
C LEU A 161 -6.60 -5.59 25.43
N MET A 162 -6.65 -4.30 25.17
CA MET A 162 -6.24 -3.25 26.11
C MET A 162 -7.40 -2.34 26.50
N LEU A 163 -7.44 -1.91 27.75
CA LEU A 163 -8.39 -0.89 28.21
C LEU A 163 -7.82 0.48 27.93
N VAL A 164 -8.42 1.19 26.99
CA VAL A 164 -8.01 2.54 26.58
C VAL A 164 -9.00 3.56 27.13
N ASN A 165 -8.47 4.55 27.85
CA ASN A 165 -9.27 5.68 28.30
C ASN A 165 -9.30 6.78 27.23
N THR A 166 -10.32 6.76 26.40
CA THR A 166 -10.55 7.74 25.31
C THR A 166 -10.92 9.14 25.82
N ALA A 167 -11.15 9.32 27.13
CA ALA A 167 -11.34 10.61 27.78
C ALA A 167 -10.01 11.30 28.16
N SER A 168 -8.88 10.60 28.06
CA SER A 168 -7.56 11.13 28.42
C SER A 168 -7.04 12.09 27.34
N LYS A 169 -6.46 13.22 27.76
CA LYS A 169 -5.80 14.20 26.85
C LYS A 169 -4.58 13.64 26.11
N ASN A 170 -4.01 12.53 26.56
CA ASN A 170 -2.88 11.87 25.88
C ASN A 170 -3.34 10.92 24.75
N VAL A 171 -4.66 10.70 24.63
CA VAL A 171 -5.29 9.80 23.66
C VAL A 171 -6.16 10.60 22.65
N ARG A 172 -6.34 11.91 22.88
CA ARG A 172 -7.04 12.85 22.00
C ARG A 172 -6.07 13.79 21.29
#